data_AF-D8LVY6-F1
#
_entry.id   AF-D8LVY6-F1
#
_cell.length_a   1.000
_cell.length_b   1.000
_cell.length_c   1.000
_cell.angle_alpha   90.00
_cell.angle_beta   90.00
_cell.angle_gamma   90.00
#
_symmetry.space_group_name_H-M   'P 1'
#
loop_
_entity.id
_entity.type
_entity.pdbx_description
1 polymer ?
#
loop_
_entity_poly.entity_id
_entity_poly.type
_entity_poly.pdbx_seq_one_letter_code
_entity_poly.pdbx_strand_id
1 'polypeptide(L)'
;MIDQRDLSEGTLLFQDDYFTSPSYFEFDEYNEVIITFCASKQYKQHIGVIQSEYKVWRQRDYSFLYSISDERIQEVRVGSMRKGMILVAQEAHFIPTGDLLVMPIMVLALHTGEIIYRANFFLHSTNEVEFLEVFEEYIFIKQRDHRLVIYSMVHNRIVNLAPPQGFDSKLIVFLNYQELFLVFSKTSIDIYDRHLARKASRLEKSYPYADNTYENIAFISETQDILVCYYNDRLRTGKIDMFDLLTGEHLFFRDSRSMNPSDNYGLEDVSGLFFDFERDKLYTGPSTRAGLIHVWSA
;
A
#
# COMPACT_ATOMS: atom_id res chain seq x y z
N MET A 1 13.53 20.37 -16.60
CA MET A 1 14.45 21.42 -16.09
C MET A 1 13.53 22.49 -15.52
N ILE A 2 13.47 22.64 -14.20
CA ILE A 2 12.51 23.54 -13.51
C ILE A 2 12.97 24.99 -13.77
N ASP A 3 12.05 25.89 -14.17
CA ASP A 3 12.35 27.31 -14.44
C ASP A 3 12.74 27.98 -13.11
N GLN A 4 13.79 28.80 -13.11
CA GLN A 4 14.27 29.50 -11.90
C GLN A 4 13.21 30.43 -11.28
N ARG A 5 12.17 30.80 -12.05
CA ARG A 5 11.04 31.58 -11.54
C ARG A 5 10.14 30.79 -10.57
N ASP A 6 10.01 29.47 -10.75
CA ASP A 6 9.19 28.61 -9.89
C ASP A 6 9.79 28.43 -8.49
N LEU A 7 11.11 28.58 -8.35
CA LEU A 7 11.80 28.47 -7.04
C LEU A 7 11.42 29.58 -6.05
N SER A 8 10.95 30.73 -6.54
CA SER A 8 10.56 31.86 -5.68
C SER A 8 9.17 31.69 -5.04
N GLU A 9 8.35 30.77 -5.58
CA GLU A 9 7.04 30.40 -5.06
C GLU A 9 7.06 29.04 -4.33
N GLY A 10 8.16 28.30 -4.45
CA GLY A 10 8.34 27.00 -3.79
C GLY A 10 8.66 27.12 -2.31
N THR A 11 8.03 26.28 -1.49
CA THR A 11 8.40 26.10 -0.08
C THR A 11 9.32 24.89 0.04
N LEU A 12 10.51 25.08 0.62
CA LEU A 12 11.45 23.99 0.91
C LEU A 12 10.95 23.19 2.12
N LEU A 13 10.49 21.97 1.86
CA LEU A 13 10.08 21.00 2.87
C LEU A 13 11.24 20.10 3.28
N PHE A 14 11.19 19.54 4.49
CA PHE A 14 12.10 18.49 4.98
C PHE A 14 13.60 18.86 5.02
N GLN A 15 13.93 20.12 5.32
CA GLN A 15 15.31 20.63 5.27
C GLN A 15 16.29 19.90 6.21
N ASP A 16 15.75 19.32 7.29
CA ASP A 16 16.53 18.58 8.29
C ASP A 16 16.55 17.06 8.05
N ASP A 17 15.84 16.57 7.03
CA ASP A 17 15.66 15.15 6.78
C ASP A 17 16.61 14.61 5.71
N TYR A 18 17.06 13.36 5.90
CA TYR A 18 17.87 12.64 4.92
C TYR A 18 17.09 11.46 4.37
N PHE A 19 16.66 11.61 3.12
CA PHE A 19 16.03 10.54 2.37
C PHE A 19 17.11 9.75 1.63
N THR A 20 17.55 8.66 2.25
CA THR A 20 18.41 7.66 1.62
C THR A 20 17.70 6.32 1.62
N SER A 21 17.76 5.58 0.52
CA SER A 21 17.19 4.24 0.48
C SER A 21 17.69 3.39 1.66
N PRO A 22 16.81 2.70 2.41
CA PRO A 22 15.36 2.60 2.23
C PRO A 22 14.61 3.71 2.99
N SER A 23 14.24 4.79 2.30
CA SER A 23 13.31 5.83 2.79
C SER A 23 12.06 5.77 1.94
N TYR A 24 10.88 6.04 2.51
CA TYR A 24 9.64 6.11 1.74
C TYR A 24 8.89 7.41 2.00
N PHE A 25 8.02 7.74 1.06
CA PHE A 25 7.15 8.90 1.06
C PHE A 25 5.77 8.47 0.59
N GLU A 26 4.74 8.77 1.37
CA GLU A 26 3.36 8.44 1.04
C GLU A 26 2.49 9.70 1.19
N PHE A 27 1.78 10.04 0.12
CA PHE A 27 0.71 11.04 0.15
C PHE A 27 -0.61 10.32 0.33
N ASP A 28 -1.26 10.54 1.46
CA ASP A 28 -2.60 10.02 1.72
C ASP A 28 -3.59 11.18 1.60
N GLU A 29 -4.09 11.37 0.38
CA GLU A 29 -5.02 12.44 0.04
C GLU A 29 -6.38 12.28 0.74
N TYR A 30 -6.77 11.03 1.03
CA TYR A 30 -8.03 10.74 1.72
C TYR A 30 -7.98 11.24 3.17
N ASN A 31 -6.85 11.02 3.84
CA ASN A 31 -6.63 11.49 5.21
C ASN A 31 -5.96 12.87 5.28
N GLU A 32 -5.65 13.50 4.15
CA GLU A 32 -4.93 14.79 4.06
C GLU A 32 -3.61 14.82 4.84
N VAL A 33 -2.86 13.72 4.82
CA VAL A 33 -1.55 13.60 5.49
C VAL A 33 -0.46 13.15 4.55
N ILE A 34 0.76 13.45 4.95
CA ILE A 34 1.99 12.98 4.33
C ILE A 34 2.74 12.17 5.36
N ILE A 35 3.21 10.99 4.97
CA ILE A 35 4.02 10.14 5.84
C ILE A 35 5.39 9.93 5.22
N THR A 36 6.41 10.13 6.04
CA THR A 36 7.80 10.00 5.64
C THR A 36 8.51 9.06 6.59
N PHE A 37 9.28 8.12 6.03
CA PHE A 37 10.28 7.38 6.79
C PHE A 37 11.66 7.81 6.33
N CYS A 38 12.44 8.39 7.25
CA CYS A 38 13.76 8.88 6.95
C CYS A 38 14.69 8.81 8.16
N ALA A 39 15.99 8.93 7.89
CA ALA A 39 17.01 9.09 8.90
C ALA A 39 17.02 10.52 9.45
N SER A 40 16.90 10.68 10.78
CA SER A 40 16.89 12.00 11.43
C SER A 40 18.28 12.56 11.75
N LYS A 41 18.49 13.85 11.49
CA LYS A 41 19.70 14.59 11.89
C LYS A 41 19.78 14.88 13.39
N GLN A 42 18.65 15.08 14.06
CA GLN A 42 18.59 15.75 15.38
C GLN A 42 19.29 14.96 16.50
N TYR A 43 19.58 13.67 16.30
CA TYR A 43 20.27 12.83 17.28
C TYR A 43 21.81 12.88 17.24
N LYS A 44 22.41 13.68 16.35
CA LYS A 44 23.89 13.78 16.25
C LYS A 44 24.60 14.48 17.40
N GLN A 45 23.89 15.05 18.38
CA GLN A 45 24.57 15.83 19.43
C GLN A 45 25.07 15.01 20.62
N HIS A 46 24.72 13.73 20.81
CA HIS A 46 25.25 12.97 21.96
C HIS A 46 25.89 11.61 21.68
N ILE A 47 25.49 10.85 20.66
CA ILE A 47 26.16 9.59 20.29
C ILE A 47 25.89 9.41 18.79
N GLY A 48 26.86 8.98 17.98
CA GLY A 48 26.76 8.91 16.50
C GLY A 48 25.76 7.90 15.93
N VAL A 49 24.60 7.70 16.56
CA VAL A 49 23.54 6.80 16.10
C VAL A 49 22.54 7.61 15.28
N ILE A 50 22.42 7.26 14.01
CA ILE A 50 21.33 7.72 13.14
C ILE A 50 20.13 6.85 13.48
N GLN A 51 19.08 7.45 14.04
CA GLN A 51 17.82 6.76 14.30
C GLN A 51 16.85 7.05 13.14
N SER A 52 16.30 6.00 12.56
CA SER A 52 15.23 6.11 11.57
C SER A 52 13.92 6.44 12.28
N GLU A 53 13.15 7.37 11.73
CA GLU A 53 11.88 7.81 12.30
C GLU A 53 10.80 7.93 11.23
N TYR A 54 9.58 7.61 11.64
CA TYR A 54 8.39 7.91 10.85
C TYR A 54 7.88 9.29 11.28
N LYS A 55 7.58 10.16 10.33
CA LYS A 55 6.97 11.46 10.59
C LYS A 55 5.66 11.58 9.85
N VAL A 56 4.69 12.21 10.50
CA VAL A 56 3.40 12.53 9.93
C VAL A 56 3.28 14.05 9.83
N TRP A 57 2.87 14.50 8.65
CA TRP A 57 2.70 15.90 8.31
C TRP A 57 1.30 16.12 7.79
N ARG A 58 0.76 17.32 8.00
CA ARG A 58 -0.50 17.71 7.35
C ARG A 58 -0.24 18.07 5.89
N GLN A 59 -1.01 17.52 4.96
CA GLN A 59 -0.80 17.78 3.53
C GLN A 59 -1.15 19.22 3.14
N ARG A 60 -2.18 19.81 3.77
CA ARG A 60 -2.70 21.14 3.42
C ARG A 60 -1.68 22.27 3.56
N ASP A 61 -0.89 22.25 4.61
CA ASP A 61 0.04 23.32 4.98
C ASP A 61 1.47 22.82 5.25
N TYR A 62 1.70 21.52 5.04
CA TYR A 62 2.97 20.83 5.28
C TYR A 62 3.47 20.96 6.73
N SER A 63 2.58 21.23 7.68
CA SER A 63 2.96 21.33 9.10
C SER A 63 3.27 19.96 9.69
N PHE A 64 4.32 19.89 10.50
CA PHE A 64 4.68 18.71 11.26
C PHE A 64 3.60 18.41 12.32
N LEU A 65 3.14 17.16 12.41
CA LEU A 65 2.19 16.73 13.43
C LEU A 65 2.92 16.02 14.58
N TYR A 66 3.56 14.88 14.28
CA TYR A 66 4.31 14.09 15.26
C TYR A 66 5.29 13.12 14.56
N SER A 67 6.16 12.51 15.36
CA SER A 67 7.06 11.44 14.93
C SER A 67 6.87 10.17 15.76
N ILE A 68 7.17 9.04 15.15
CA ILE A 68 7.20 7.71 15.76
C ILE A 68 8.63 7.20 15.63
N SER A 69 9.32 7.12 16.77
CA SER A 69 10.73 6.72 16.84
C SER A 69 10.87 5.49 17.74
N ASP A 70 11.00 4.31 17.14
CA ASP A 70 11.29 3.06 17.83
C ASP A 70 12.02 2.13 16.85
N GLU A 71 13.21 1.68 17.25
CA GLU A 71 14.10 0.86 16.42
C GLU A 71 13.52 -0.51 16.08
N ARG A 72 12.50 -0.95 16.82
CA ARG A 72 11.82 -2.23 16.60
C ARG A 72 10.71 -2.15 15.58
N ILE A 73 10.37 -0.96 15.06
CA ILE A 73 9.31 -0.82 14.06
C ILE A 73 9.76 -1.50 12.77
N GLN A 74 8.98 -2.47 12.32
CA GLN A 74 9.18 -3.15 11.04
C GLN A 74 8.31 -2.52 9.95
N GLU A 75 7.09 -2.13 10.31
CA GLU A 75 6.09 -1.72 9.34
C GLU A 75 5.14 -0.69 9.93
N VAL A 76 4.75 0.28 9.11
CA VAL A 76 3.70 1.25 9.41
C VAL A 76 2.71 1.25 8.26
N ARG A 77 1.42 1.23 8.57
CA ARG A 77 0.33 1.23 7.59
C ARG A 77 -0.71 2.28 7.97
N VAL A 78 -1.14 3.07 7.01
CA VAL A 78 -2.26 3.99 7.22
C VAL A 78 -3.56 3.23 7.03
N GLY A 79 -4.39 3.31 8.06
CA GLY A 79 -5.72 2.76 8.05
C GLY A 79 -6.63 3.60 7.17
N SER A 80 -7.29 2.91 6.26
CA SER A 80 -8.33 3.41 5.39
C SER A 80 -9.61 3.68 6.21
N MET A 81 -9.80 4.92 6.69
CA MET A 81 -10.84 5.27 7.69
C MET A 81 -11.27 6.73 7.74
N ARG A 82 -12.56 7.00 8.00
CA ARG A 82 -13.10 8.37 8.25
C ARG A 82 -12.43 9.19 9.38
N LYS A 83 -11.70 8.56 10.30
CA LYS A 83 -11.01 9.24 11.42
C LYS A 83 -9.49 9.17 11.37
N GLY A 84 -8.92 8.55 10.33
CA GLY A 84 -7.49 8.35 10.16
C GLY A 84 -6.87 7.53 11.30
N MET A 85 -6.36 6.33 10.99
CA MET A 85 -5.61 5.52 11.96
C MET A 85 -4.28 5.12 11.37
N ILE A 86 -3.29 4.86 12.22
CA ILE A 86 -1.99 4.36 11.78
C ILE A 86 -1.65 3.12 12.60
N LEU A 87 -1.45 2.01 11.90
CA LEU A 87 -0.95 0.78 12.49
C LEU A 87 0.56 0.83 12.51
N VAL A 88 1.14 0.51 13.67
CA VAL A 88 2.57 0.34 13.87
C VAL A 88 2.81 -1.09 14.33
N ALA A 89 3.52 -1.86 13.51
CA ALA A 89 3.92 -3.23 13.83
C ALA A 89 5.40 -3.28 14.18
N GLN A 90 5.71 -3.94 15.28
CA GLN A 90 7.08 -4.13 15.76
C GLN A 90 7.60 -5.52 15.39
N GLU A 91 8.92 -5.67 15.45
CA GLU A 91 9.60 -6.94 15.21
C GLU A 91 9.04 -8.06 16.08
N ALA A 92 8.66 -9.14 15.42
CA ALA A 92 8.15 -10.32 16.08
C ALA A 92 9.30 -11.05 16.78
N HIS A 93 9.11 -11.41 18.05
CA HIS A 93 10.13 -12.07 18.86
C HIS A 93 9.65 -13.41 19.41
N PHE A 94 10.58 -14.34 19.61
CA PHE A 94 10.29 -15.71 20.02
C PHE A 94 9.85 -15.79 21.48
N ILE A 95 8.83 -16.61 21.76
CA ILE A 95 8.47 -16.98 23.12
C ILE A 95 9.25 -18.24 23.50
N PRO A 96 10.04 -18.25 24.58
CA PRO A 96 10.91 -19.38 24.96
C PRO A 96 10.22 -20.75 25.12
N THR A 97 8.89 -20.79 25.24
CA THR A 97 8.11 -21.99 25.58
C THR A 97 7.31 -22.58 24.42
N GLY A 98 7.53 -22.18 23.16
CA GLY A 98 6.89 -22.84 22.02
C GLY A 98 7.26 -22.25 20.66
N ASP A 99 6.69 -22.81 19.59
CA ASP A 99 6.95 -22.40 18.19
C ASP A 99 6.17 -21.13 17.77
N LEU A 100 5.98 -20.21 18.72
CA LEU A 100 5.22 -18.98 18.52
C LEU A 100 6.11 -17.74 18.61
N LEU A 101 5.85 -16.80 17.72
CA LEU A 101 6.36 -15.43 17.79
C LEU A 101 5.28 -14.52 18.37
N VAL A 102 5.70 -13.48 19.07
CA VAL A 102 4.84 -12.37 19.49
C VAL A 102 5.21 -11.16 18.68
N MET A 103 4.23 -10.63 17.95
CA MET A 103 4.32 -9.36 17.25
C MET A 103 3.53 -8.29 18.02
N PRO A 104 4.22 -7.35 18.69
CA PRO A 104 3.57 -6.20 19.29
C PRO A 104 3.02 -5.29 18.20
N ILE A 105 1.78 -4.83 18.38
CA ILE A 105 1.14 -3.86 17.51
C ILE A 105 0.58 -2.69 18.32
N MET A 106 0.61 -1.51 17.70
CA MET A 106 -0.01 -0.30 18.23
C MET A 106 -0.84 0.32 17.13
N VAL A 107 -2.01 0.86 17.49
CA VAL A 107 -2.81 1.67 16.57
C VAL A 107 -2.95 3.05 17.15
N LEU A 108 -2.54 4.06 16.39
CA LEU A 108 -2.56 5.46 16.81
C LEU A 108 -3.62 6.24 16.01
N ALA A 109 -4.14 7.30 16.59
CA ALA A 109 -4.93 8.30 15.89
C ALA A 109 -4.03 9.08 14.94
N LEU A 110 -4.35 9.09 13.65
CA LEU A 110 -3.46 9.58 12.59
C LEU A 110 -3.09 11.07 12.69
N HIS A 111 -3.97 11.89 13.26
CA HIS A 111 -3.73 13.33 13.35
C HIS A 111 -3.08 13.77 14.67
N THR A 112 -3.15 12.93 15.71
CA THR A 112 -2.67 13.31 17.06
C THR A 112 -1.51 12.44 17.55
N GLY A 113 -1.31 11.26 16.97
CA GLY A 113 -0.33 10.27 17.42
C GLY A 113 -0.74 9.56 18.72
N GLU A 114 -1.93 9.84 19.26
CA GLU A 114 -2.40 9.21 20.49
C GLU A 114 -2.69 7.72 20.26
N ILE A 115 -2.30 6.89 21.22
CA ILE A 115 -2.51 5.45 21.17
C ILE A 115 -4.00 5.16 21.39
N ILE A 116 -4.64 4.59 20.36
CA ILE A 116 -6.03 4.11 20.42
C ILE A 116 -6.06 2.68 20.95
N TYR A 117 -5.12 1.84 20.50
CA TYR A 117 -5.14 0.42 20.78
C TYR A 117 -3.73 -0.17 20.84
N ARG A 118 -3.54 -1.21 21.67
CA ARG A 118 -2.31 -2.01 21.75
C ARG A 118 -2.66 -3.47 21.96
N ALA A 119 -1.96 -4.35 21.24
CA ALA A 119 -2.09 -5.79 21.42
C ALA A 119 -0.80 -6.52 21.07
N ASN A 120 -0.76 -7.79 21.45
CA ASN A 120 0.26 -8.75 21.05
C ASN A 120 -0.41 -9.80 20.18
N PHE A 121 0.04 -9.91 18.93
CA PHE A 121 -0.41 -10.97 18.03
C PHE A 121 0.54 -12.16 18.10
N PHE A 122 -0.04 -13.35 18.26
CA PHE A 122 0.69 -14.60 18.30
C PHE A 122 0.74 -15.19 16.90
N LEU A 123 1.94 -15.42 16.41
CA LEU A 123 2.21 -15.86 15.05
C LEU A 123 2.93 -17.21 15.08
N HIS A 124 2.69 -18.05 14.08
CA HIS A 124 3.50 -19.25 13.89
C HIS A 124 4.92 -18.86 13.41
N SER A 125 5.96 -19.37 14.08
CA SER A 125 7.35 -19.01 13.77
C SER A 125 7.83 -19.46 12.38
N THR A 126 7.17 -20.45 11.80
CA THR A 126 7.51 -21.01 10.48
C THR A 126 6.94 -20.24 9.30
N ASN A 127 6.06 -19.26 9.55
CA ASN A 127 5.29 -18.60 8.49
C ASN A 127 5.49 -17.09 8.53
N GLU A 128 5.72 -16.50 7.36
CA GLU A 128 5.82 -15.05 7.19
C GLU A 128 4.42 -14.41 7.22
N VAL A 129 4.33 -13.17 7.72
CA VAL A 129 3.12 -12.35 7.59
C VAL A 129 3.08 -11.81 6.16
N GLU A 130 2.09 -12.24 5.37
CA GLU A 130 1.92 -11.82 3.97
C GLU A 130 0.96 -10.64 3.82
N PHE A 131 0.17 -10.36 4.86
CA PHE A 131 -0.82 -9.28 4.87
C PHE A 131 -1.06 -8.80 6.29
N LEU A 132 -1.00 -7.49 6.50
CA LEU A 132 -1.32 -6.82 7.75
C LEU A 132 -1.89 -5.43 7.47
N GLU A 133 -3.19 -5.24 7.71
CA GLU A 133 -3.86 -3.94 7.49
C GLU A 133 -4.90 -3.64 8.56
N VAL A 134 -5.24 -2.35 8.69
CA VAL A 134 -6.32 -1.88 9.58
C VAL A 134 -7.42 -1.26 8.74
N PHE A 135 -8.62 -1.81 8.90
CA PHE A 135 -9.85 -1.29 8.32
C PHE A 135 -10.85 -1.04 9.43
N GLU A 136 -11.24 0.22 9.58
CA GLU A 136 -12.15 0.59 10.65
C GLU A 136 -11.66 0.15 12.04
N GLU A 137 -12.48 -0.65 12.72
CA GLU A 137 -12.21 -1.25 14.02
C GLU A 137 -11.59 -2.65 13.93
N TYR A 138 -11.19 -3.07 12.73
CA TYR A 138 -10.72 -4.42 12.45
C TYR A 138 -9.27 -4.41 12.00
N ILE A 139 -8.49 -5.35 12.54
CA ILE A 139 -7.13 -5.64 12.10
C ILE A 139 -7.17 -6.94 11.32
N PHE A 140 -6.68 -6.89 10.09
CA PHE A 140 -6.62 -8.03 9.20
C PHE A 140 -5.19 -8.53 9.19
N ILE A 141 -4.99 -9.82 9.44
CA ILE A 141 -3.68 -10.44 9.40
C ILE A 141 -3.73 -11.80 8.70
N LYS A 142 -2.79 -12.05 7.79
CA LYS A 142 -2.59 -13.38 7.21
C LYS A 142 -1.13 -13.77 7.18
N GLN A 143 -0.85 -14.96 7.70
CA GLN A 143 0.42 -15.64 7.48
C GLN A 143 0.35 -16.54 6.24
N ARG A 144 1.50 -16.75 5.59
CA ARG A 144 1.65 -17.73 4.50
C ARG A 144 1.06 -19.08 4.91
N ASP A 145 0.30 -19.71 4.02
CA ASP A 145 -0.37 -21.01 4.23
C ASP A 145 -1.42 -21.05 5.38
N HIS A 146 -1.70 -19.93 6.04
CA HIS A 146 -2.75 -19.82 7.06
C HIS A 146 -3.95 -19.03 6.53
N ARG A 147 -5.12 -19.20 7.16
CA ARG A 147 -6.31 -18.40 6.84
C ARG A 147 -6.13 -16.93 7.23
N LEU A 148 -6.82 -16.03 6.54
CA LEU A 148 -6.96 -14.64 6.97
C LEU A 148 -7.67 -14.61 8.33
N VAL A 149 -7.11 -13.86 9.27
CA VAL A 149 -7.67 -13.63 10.60
C VAL A 149 -8.09 -12.18 10.66
N ILE A 150 -9.33 -11.95 11.09
CA ILE A 150 -9.88 -10.61 11.28
C ILE A 150 -10.16 -10.43 12.75
N TYR A 151 -9.52 -9.42 13.33
CA TYR A 151 -9.53 -9.14 14.76
C TYR A 151 -10.27 -7.84 15.03
N SER A 152 -11.33 -7.88 15.84
CA SER A 152 -12.04 -6.66 16.24
C SER A 152 -11.34 -6.01 17.44
N MET A 153 -10.86 -4.77 17.27
CA MET A 153 -10.26 -3.96 18.33
C MET A 153 -11.31 -3.59 19.40
N VAL A 154 -12.54 -3.30 18.99
CA VAL A 154 -13.64 -2.93 19.90
C VAL A 154 -14.06 -4.10 20.78
N HIS A 155 -14.18 -5.30 20.21
CA HIS A 155 -14.64 -6.49 20.94
C HIS A 155 -13.50 -7.35 21.49
N ASN A 156 -12.25 -6.98 21.20
CA ASN A 156 -11.03 -7.68 21.61
C ASN A 156 -11.08 -9.19 21.31
N ARG A 157 -11.58 -9.57 20.12
CA ARG A 157 -11.77 -10.98 19.71
C ARG A 157 -11.63 -11.17 18.20
N ILE A 158 -11.29 -12.40 17.83
CA ILE A 158 -11.33 -12.83 16.42
C ILE A 158 -12.79 -12.91 15.97
N VAL A 159 -13.07 -12.31 14.82
CA VAL A 159 -14.36 -12.38 14.14
C VAL A 159 -14.25 -13.40 13.02
N ASN A 160 -15.15 -14.36 13.02
CA ASN A 160 -15.26 -15.34 11.93
C ASN A 160 -16.03 -14.69 10.78
N LEU A 161 -15.34 -13.93 9.96
CA LEU A 161 -15.78 -13.72 8.59
C LEU A 161 -15.26 -14.92 7.79
N ALA A 162 -16.08 -15.48 6.91
CA ALA A 162 -15.67 -16.61 6.09
C ALA A 162 -14.96 -16.07 4.85
N PRO A 163 -13.60 -16.02 4.81
CA PRO A 163 -12.92 -15.60 3.60
C PRO A 163 -13.33 -16.54 2.45
N PRO A 164 -13.52 -16.02 1.24
CA PRO A 164 -13.91 -16.81 0.07
C PRO A 164 -12.91 -17.93 -0.23
N GLN A 165 -13.38 -19.04 -0.83
CA GLN A 165 -12.48 -20.08 -1.33
C GLN A 165 -11.54 -19.53 -2.41
N GLY A 166 -10.26 -19.93 -2.39
CA GLY A 166 -9.27 -19.51 -3.39
C GLY A 166 -8.65 -18.13 -3.16
N PHE A 167 -8.85 -17.56 -1.96
CA PHE A 167 -8.25 -16.31 -1.52
C PHE A 167 -6.71 -16.35 -1.54
N ASP A 168 -6.10 -15.54 -2.41
CA ASP A 168 -4.67 -15.24 -2.43
C ASP A 168 -4.47 -13.91 -1.69
N SER A 169 -3.84 -13.93 -0.52
CA SER A 169 -3.75 -12.77 0.37
C SER A 169 -2.82 -11.68 -0.08
N LYS A 170 -1.98 -11.95 -1.07
CA LYS A 170 -0.90 -11.04 -1.40
C LYS A 170 -1.41 -9.68 -1.87
N LEU A 171 -2.68 -9.57 -2.23
CA LEU A 171 -3.28 -8.35 -2.78
C LEU A 171 -4.77 -8.25 -2.41
N ILE A 172 -5.05 -7.74 -1.22
CA ILE A 172 -6.34 -7.10 -0.91
C ILE A 172 -6.14 -5.60 -1.03
N VAL A 173 -7.09 -4.91 -1.64
CA VAL A 173 -7.17 -3.45 -1.58
C VAL A 173 -8.55 -3.05 -1.05
N PHE A 174 -8.61 -2.06 -0.17
CA PHE A 174 -9.88 -1.53 0.32
C PHE A 174 -10.17 -0.15 -0.27
N LEU A 175 -11.37 -0.02 -0.81
CA LEU A 175 -11.89 1.21 -1.38
C LEU A 175 -12.61 1.99 -0.29
N ASN A 176 -11.92 2.95 0.33
CA ASN A 176 -12.48 3.84 1.38
C ASN A 176 -13.85 4.45 1.09
N TYR A 177 -14.01 5.13 -0.05
CA TYR A 177 -15.24 5.83 -0.40
C TYR A 177 -16.39 4.87 -0.72
N GLN A 178 -16.08 3.70 -1.30
CA GLN A 178 -17.09 2.71 -1.66
C GLN A 178 -17.37 1.67 -0.57
N GLU A 179 -16.49 1.59 0.44
CA GLU A 179 -16.48 0.55 1.48
C GLU A 179 -16.46 -0.87 0.88
N LEU A 180 -15.64 -1.10 -0.15
CA LEU A 180 -15.52 -2.37 -0.86
C LEU A 180 -14.11 -2.94 -0.77
N PHE A 181 -14.01 -4.26 -0.80
CA PHE A 181 -12.74 -4.97 -0.91
C PHE A 181 -12.54 -5.48 -2.33
N LEU A 182 -11.36 -5.19 -2.89
CA LEU A 182 -10.84 -5.80 -4.10
C LEU A 182 -9.91 -6.94 -3.71
N VAL A 183 -10.24 -8.15 -4.14
CA VAL A 183 -9.45 -9.35 -3.89
C VAL A 183 -8.87 -9.84 -5.20
N PHE A 184 -7.56 -9.71 -5.34
CA PHE A 184 -6.87 -10.08 -6.57
C PHE A 184 -6.56 -11.57 -6.60
N SER A 185 -6.86 -12.20 -7.72
CA SER A 185 -6.50 -13.57 -8.04
C SER A 185 -5.70 -13.61 -9.34
N LYS A 186 -5.22 -14.78 -9.75
CA LYS A 186 -4.42 -14.95 -10.98
C LYS A 186 -5.16 -14.48 -12.25
N THR A 187 -6.48 -14.69 -12.30
CA THR A 187 -7.30 -14.48 -13.50
C THR A 187 -8.30 -13.34 -13.38
N SER A 188 -8.61 -12.91 -12.16
CA SER A 188 -9.71 -11.99 -11.89
C SER A 188 -9.48 -11.13 -10.66
N ILE A 189 -10.29 -10.09 -10.52
CA ILE A 189 -10.39 -9.27 -9.32
C ILE A 189 -11.82 -9.42 -8.82
N ASP A 190 -11.98 -10.02 -7.65
CA ASP A 190 -13.28 -10.22 -7.03
C ASP A 190 -13.61 -9.05 -6.11
N ILE A 191 -14.80 -8.49 -6.24
CA ILE A 191 -15.25 -7.35 -5.44
C ILE A 191 -16.17 -7.85 -4.34
N TYR A 192 -15.85 -7.53 -3.08
CA TYR A 192 -16.62 -7.92 -1.91
C TYR A 192 -17.14 -6.70 -1.14
N ASP A 193 -18.20 -6.91 -0.37
CA ASP A 193 -18.66 -5.94 0.61
C ASP A 193 -17.62 -5.67 1.72
N ARG A 194 -17.85 -4.61 2.51
CA ARG A 194 -17.04 -4.20 3.67
C ARG A 194 -16.79 -5.28 4.73
N HIS A 195 -17.45 -6.42 4.66
CA HIS A 195 -17.30 -7.53 5.60
C HIS A 195 -16.65 -8.76 4.98
N LEU A 196 -16.17 -8.67 3.72
CA LEU A 196 -15.69 -9.82 2.95
C LEU A 196 -16.70 -10.99 2.90
N ALA A 197 -17.98 -10.72 3.13
CA ALA A 197 -19.00 -11.74 3.36
C ALA A 197 -19.75 -12.09 2.06
N ARG A 198 -20.01 -11.08 1.23
CA ARG A 198 -20.72 -11.25 -0.05
C ARG A 198 -19.90 -10.70 -1.21
N LYS A 199 -19.72 -11.54 -2.23
CA LYS A 199 -19.19 -11.13 -3.52
C LYS A 199 -20.24 -10.28 -4.27
N ALA A 200 -19.89 -9.03 -4.57
CA ALA A 200 -20.72 -8.10 -5.32
C ALA A 200 -20.57 -8.31 -6.83
N SER A 201 -19.34 -8.40 -7.32
CA SER A 201 -19.03 -8.54 -8.74
C SER A 201 -17.64 -9.17 -8.96
N ARG A 202 -17.26 -9.32 -10.23
CA ARG A 202 -15.98 -9.87 -10.66
C ARG A 202 -15.50 -9.15 -11.92
N LEU A 203 -14.24 -8.74 -11.90
CA LEU A 203 -13.54 -8.20 -13.07
C LEU A 203 -12.64 -9.30 -13.63
N GLU A 204 -12.82 -9.63 -14.89
CA GLU A 204 -11.95 -10.61 -15.57
C GLU A 204 -10.74 -9.87 -16.12
N LYS A 205 -9.52 -10.35 -15.76
CA LYS A 205 -8.28 -9.79 -16.29
C LYS A 205 -8.13 -10.18 -17.76
N SER A 206 -7.45 -9.35 -18.54
CA SER A 206 -7.18 -9.68 -19.95
C SER A 206 -6.32 -10.93 -20.11
N TYR A 207 -5.57 -11.31 -19.08
CA TYR A 207 -4.70 -12.47 -19.13
C TYR A 207 -4.74 -13.32 -17.83
N PRO A 208 -4.87 -14.66 -17.94
CA PRO A 208 -5.06 -15.54 -16.79
C PRO A 208 -3.77 -15.80 -15.96
N TYR A 209 -2.62 -15.30 -16.42
CA TYR A 209 -1.30 -15.53 -15.81
C TYR A 209 -0.65 -14.23 -15.33
N ALA A 210 -1.39 -13.39 -14.61
CA ALA A 210 -0.75 -12.44 -13.70
C ALA A 210 -0.16 -13.26 -12.56
N ASP A 211 1.17 -13.38 -12.51
CA ASP A 211 1.83 -14.08 -11.41
C ASP A 211 1.78 -13.15 -10.19
N ASN A 212 0.90 -13.44 -9.23
CA ASN A 212 0.80 -12.73 -7.95
C ASN A 212 2.06 -12.90 -7.06
N THR A 213 3.15 -13.46 -7.61
CA THR A 213 4.47 -13.54 -6.94
C THR A 213 5.18 -12.20 -6.89
N TYR A 214 4.86 -11.27 -7.80
CA TYR A 214 5.39 -9.91 -7.79
C TYR A 214 4.37 -8.96 -7.17
N GLU A 215 4.85 -7.89 -6.53
CA GLU A 215 4.01 -6.78 -6.06
C GLU A 215 3.24 -6.23 -7.27
N ASN A 216 1.96 -6.60 -7.39
CA ASN A 216 1.12 -6.02 -8.43
C ASN A 216 0.91 -4.55 -8.07
N ILE A 217 1.21 -3.67 -9.01
CA ILE A 217 1.07 -2.23 -8.79
C ILE A 217 -0.33 -1.86 -9.24
N ALA A 218 -1.15 -1.42 -8.29
CA ALA A 218 -2.47 -0.90 -8.57
C ALA A 218 -2.49 0.59 -8.29
N PHE A 219 -3.20 1.32 -9.13
CA PHE A 219 -3.59 2.70 -8.94
C PHE A 219 -5.11 2.76 -8.95
N ILE A 220 -5.68 3.51 -8.00
CA ILE A 220 -7.12 3.71 -7.88
C ILE A 220 -7.35 5.21 -7.94
N SER A 221 -8.33 5.62 -8.75
CA SER A 221 -8.78 7.01 -8.85
C SER A 221 -9.20 7.58 -7.49
N GLU A 222 -9.09 8.89 -7.32
CA GLU A 222 -9.60 9.60 -6.13
C GLU A 222 -11.08 9.29 -5.86
N THR A 223 -11.91 9.24 -6.90
CA THR A 223 -13.34 8.88 -6.86
C THR A 223 -13.61 7.39 -6.67
N GLN A 224 -12.56 6.57 -6.65
CA GLN A 224 -12.58 5.10 -6.55
C GLN A 224 -13.49 4.39 -7.56
N ASP A 225 -13.72 5.00 -8.72
CA ASP A 225 -14.48 4.43 -9.83
C ASP A 225 -13.58 3.80 -10.90
N ILE A 226 -12.29 4.13 -10.94
CA ILE A 226 -11.33 3.55 -11.89
C ILE A 226 -10.20 2.83 -11.17
N LEU A 227 -9.94 1.60 -11.60
CA LEU A 227 -8.82 0.78 -11.18
C LEU A 227 -7.88 0.57 -12.35
N VAL A 228 -6.63 1.01 -12.23
CA VAL A 228 -5.54 0.67 -13.16
C VAL A 228 -4.62 -0.31 -12.47
N CYS A 229 -4.30 -1.42 -13.13
CA CYS A 229 -3.48 -2.45 -12.54
C CYS A 229 -2.40 -2.89 -13.50
N TYR A 230 -1.18 -2.98 -13.00
CA TYR A 230 -0.06 -3.60 -13.67
C TYR A 230 0.20 -4.99 -13.10
N TYR A 231 0.44 -5.94 -13.99
CA TYR A 231 0.82 -7.31 -13.63
C TYR A 231 1.99 -7.76 -14.47
N ASN A 232 2.79 -8.66 -13.88
CA ASN A 232 3.85 -9.33 -14.62
C ASN A 232 3.61 -10.84 -14.68
N ASP A 233 4.01 -11.47 -15.77
CA ASP A 233 4.04 -12.94 -15.84
C ASP A 233 5.44 -13.49 -15.57
N ARG A 234 5.57 -14.81 -15.54
CA ARG A 234 6.83 -15.51 -15.26
C ARG A 234 7.96 -15.16 -16.24
N LEU A 235 7.62 -14.65 -17.42
CA LEU A 235 8.59 -14.24 -18.43
C LEU A 235 8.94 -12.75 -18.33
N ARG A 236 8.50 -12.09 -17.25
CA ARG A 236 8.61 -10.65 -17.04
C ARG A 236 7.92 -9.82 -18.14
N THR A 237 6.86 -10.34 -18.75
CA THR A 237 6.04 -9.56 -19.69
C THR A 237 4.91 -8.82 -18.97
N GLY A 238 5.10 -7.51 -18.86
CA GLY A 238 4.18 -6.61 -18.19
C GLY A 238 2.90 -6.35 -18.96
N LYS A 239 1.80 -6.23 -18.22
CA LYS A 239 0.46 -6.00 -18.75
C LYS A 239 -0.24 -4.97 -17.89
N ILE A 240 -1.05 -4.13 -18.50
CA ILE A 240 -1.92 -3.18 -17.80
C ILE A 240 -3.35 -3.49 -18.18
N ASP A 241 -4.22 -3.59 -17.19
CA ASP A 241 -5.67 -3.51 -17.36
C ASP A 241 -6.20 -2.26 -16.63
N MET A 242 -7.24 -1.67 -17.17
CA MET A 242 -8.00 -0.59 -16.55
C MET A 242 -9.48 -0.96 -16.51
N PHE A 243 -10.09 -0.84 -15.33
CA PHE A 243 -11.48 -1.20 -15.11
C PHE A 243 -12.26 -0.02 -14.54
N ASP A 244 -13.51 0.09 -14.98
CA ASP A 244 -14.54 0.83 -14.26
C ASP A 244 -15.07 -0.08 -13.13
N LEU A 245 -14.88 0.35 -11.88
CA LEU A 245 -15.29 -0.36 -10.69
C LEU A 245 -16.80 -0.29 -10.43
N LEU A 246 -17.50 0.71 -10.96
CA LEU A 246 -18.94 0.88 -10.80
C LEU A 246 -19.72 -0.01 -11.77
N THR A 247 -19.30 -0.04 -13.04
CA THR A 247 -19.97 -0.81 -14.10
C THR A 247 -19.37 -2.21 -14.25
N GLY A 248 -18.12 -2.41 -13.84
CA GLY A 248 -17.34 -3.61 -14.10
C GLY A 248 -16.78 -3.66 -15.53
N GLU A 249 -16.88 -2.57 -16.30
CA GLU A 249 -16.39 -2.51 -17.67
C GLU A 249 -14.86 -2.54 -17.70
N HIS A 250 -14.32 -3.26 -18.68
CA HIS A 250 -12.89 -3.29 -18.94
C HIS A 250 -12.55 -2.24 -20.00
N LEU A 251 -11.98 -1.12 -19.56
CA LEU A 251 -11.84 0.11 -20.33
C LEU A 251 -10.61 0.10 -21.24
N PHE A 252 -9.49 -0.44 -20.77
CA PHE A 252 -8.22 -0.36 -21.48
C PHE A 252 -7.30 -1.51 -21.13
N PHE A 253 -6.57 -2.01 -22.13
CA PHE A 253 -5.56 -3.04 -21.98
C PHE A 253 -4.32 -2.77 -22.84
N ARG A 254 -3.15 -3.09 -22.27
CA ARG A 254 -1.86 -3.15 -22.99
C ARG A 254 -1.03 -4.36 -22.56
N ASP A 255 -0.28 -4.90 -23.51
CA ASP A 255 0.61 -6.05 -23.34
C ASP A 255 2.01 -5.69 -23.86
N SER A 256 3.04 -5.93 -23.07
CA SER A 256 4.44 -5.69 -23.47
C SER A 256 4.89 -6.55 -24.67
N ARG A 257 4.13 -7.61 -25.00
CA ARG A 257 4.34 -8.49 -26.16
C ARG A 257 3.60 -8.02 -27.42
N SER A 258 3.03 -6.82 -27.41
CA SER A 258 2.41 -6.27 -28.61
C SER A 258 3.45 -6.08 -29.73
N MET A 259 2.96 -5.88 -30.96
CA MET A 259 3.85 -5.56 -32.09
C MET A 259 4.48 -4.17 -31.96
N ASN A 260 4.06 -3.34 -30.99
CA ASN A 260 4.60 -2.02 -30.76
C ASN A 260 5.84 -2.10 -29.85
N PRO A 261 7.05 -1.78 -30.35
CA PRO A 261 8.26 -1.86 -29.54
C PRO A 261 8.22 -0.98 -28.29
N SER A 262 7.49 0.14 -28.33
CA SER A 262 7.32 1.03 -27.18
C SER A 262 6.61 0.37 -25.99
N ASP A 263 5.70 -0.58 -26.25
CA ASP A 263 4.97 -1.29 -25.20
C ASP A 263 5.91 -2.22 -24.43
N ASN A 264 6.83 -2.88 -25.13
CA ASN A 264 7.86 -3.70 -24.51
C ASN A 264 8.71 -2.87 -23.55
N TYR A 265 9.20 -1.72 -24.02
CA TYR A 265 10.07 -0.86 -23.23
C TYR A 265 9.40 -0.20 -22.02
N GLY A 266 8.13 0.20 -22.15
CA GLY A 266 7.43 0.92 -21.09
C GLY A 266 6.78 0.02 -20.03
N LEU A 267 6.61 -1.27 -20.33
CA LEU A 267 5.95 -2.24 -19.45
C LEU A 267 6.90 -3.31 -18.91
N GLU A 268 8.17 -3.29 -19.29
CA GLU A 268 9.18 -4.14 -18.68
C GLU A 268 9.50 -3.63 -17.28
N ASP A 269 9.18 -4.42 -16.25
CA ASP A 269 9.64 -4.21 -14.87
C ASP A 269 9.17 -2.87 -14.26
N VAL A 270 7.90 -2.53 -14.47
CA VAL A 270 7.26 -1.34 -13.88
C VAL A 270 7.33 -1.43 -12.35
N SER A 271 7.80 -0.35 -11.71
CA SER A 271 7.83 -0.13 -10.25
C SER A 271 6.91 1.02 -9.80
N GLY A 272 6.35 1.79 -10.72
CA GLY A 272 5.40 2.87 -10.42
C GLY A 272 4.37 3.05 -11.53
N LEU A 273 3.13 3.36 -11.13
CA LEU A 273 1.97 3.52 -11.99
C LEU A 273 1.15 4.72 -11.52
N PHE A 274 0.77 5.61 -12.43
CA PHE A 274 -0.10 6.75 -12.13
C PHE A 274 -0.95 7.11 -13.34
N PHE A 275 -2.23 7.39 -13.15
CA PHE A 275 -3.11 7.83 -14.23
C PHE A 275 -3.62 9.24 -13.96
N ASP A 276 -3.37 10.14 -14.90
CA ASP A 276 -3.85 11.53 -14.89
C ASP A 276 -5.19 11.60 -15.63
N PHE A 277 -6.27 11.72 -14.85
CA PHE A 277 -7.63 11.81 -15.39
C PHE A 277 -7.91 13.12 -16.11
N GLU A 278 -7.25 14.22 -15.75
CA GLU A 278 -7.45 15.51 -16.42
C GLU A 278 -6.86 15.49 -17.83
N ARG A 279 -5.72 14.80 -17.99
CA ARG A 279 -4.99 14.75 -19.26
C ARG A 279 -5.24 13.47 -20.05
N ASP A 280 -5.98 12.52 -19.49
CA ASP A 280 -6.21 11.17 -20.05
C ASP A 280 -4.89 10.47 -20.40
N LYS A 281 -3.97 10.44 -19.42
CA LYS A 281 -2.62 9.92 -19.60
C LYS A 281 -2.22 8.96 -18.51
N LEU A 282 -1.71 7.80 -18.94
CA LEU A 282 -1.08 6.85 -18.04
C LEU A 282 0.43 7.13 -17.97
N TYR A 283 1.01 6.94 -16.79
CA TYR A 283 2.43 7.06 -16.53
C TYR A 283 2.94 5.76 -15.93
N THR A 284 4.01 5.20 -16.50
CA THR A 284 4.72 4.05 -15.93
C THR A 284 6.19 4.37 -15.69
N GLY A 285 6.72 3.91 -14.56
CA GLY A 285 8.12 4.06 -14.19
C GLY A 285 8.79 2.70 -13.99
N PRO A 286 9.66 2.24 -14.89
CA PRO A 286 10.40 0.98 -14.73
C PRO A 286 11.55 1.09 -13.73
N SER A 287 11.75 0.03 -12.93
CA SER A 287 12.71 0.01 -11.82
C SER A 287 14.17 0.03 -12.29
N THR A 288 14.44 -0.58 -13.43
CA THR A 288 15.78 -0.84 -13.95
C THR A 288 16.36 0.29 -14.79
N ARG A 289 15.57 1.32 -15.11
CA ARG A 289 15.94 2.32 -16.13
C ARG A 289 16.17 3.73 -15.58
N ALA A 290 16.77 3.82 -14.41
CA ALA A 290 17.33 5.06 -13.84
C ALA A 290 16.37 6.28 -13.86
N GLY A 291 15.09 6.05 -13.53
CA GLY A 291 14.10 7.12 -13.40
C GLY A 291 13.46 7.60 -14.71
N LEU A 292 13.57 6.82 -15.80
CA LEU A 292 12.76 7.06 -17.00
C LEU A 292 11.26 6.89 -16.69
N ILE A 293 10.43 7.74 -17.30
CA ILE A 293 8.98 7.70 -17.19
C ILE A 293 8.41 7.55 -18.60
N HIS A 294 7.56 6.56 -18.79
CA HIS A 294 6.80 6.35 -20.01
C HIS A 294 5.42 6.97 -19.86
N VAL A 295 4.97 7.68 -20.90
CA VAL A 295 3.66 8.33 -20.94
C VAL A 295 2.85 7.69 -22.06
N TRP A 296 1.67 7.19 -21.70
CA TRP A 296 0.72 6.59 -22.62
C TRP A 296 -0.46 7.54 -22.78
N SER A 297 -0.81 7.85 -24.02
CA SER A 297 -2.10 8.47 -24.35
C SER A 297 -2.99 7.43 -25.00
N ALA A 298 -4.29 7.51 -24.75
CA ALA A 298 -5.30 6.77 -25.49
C ALA A 298 -5.23 7.08 -27.00
#